data_AF-A0A2H1WY26-F1
#
_entry.id   AF-A0A2H1WY26-F1
#
_cell.length_a   1.000
_cell.length_b   1.000
_cell.length_c   1.000
_cell.angle_alpha   90.00
_cell.angle_beta   90.00
_cell.angle_gamma   90.00
#
_symmetry.space_group_name_H-M   'P 1'
#
loop_
_entity.id
_entity.type
_entity.pdbx_description
1 polymer ?
#
loop_
_entity_poly.entity_id
_entity_poly.type
_entity_poly.pdbx_seq_one_letter_code
_entity_poly.pdbx_strand_id
1 'polypeptide(L)'
;EKGKTCDILKDAIDRYMKVLRNTYLIVEKYSRKLSRHGSDADNFDDNFKGTLQELQINLSAPCETYPHLHMDEKYSLDVAKVSILNSDSIWGVLRGLESFVQLFYMADGYKNVFINATQIQDFPKYTHRGLLVDTSRHYITVPTLLKTLDAMEMNKM
;
A
#
# COMPACT_ATOMS: atom_id res chain seq x y z
N GLU A 1 30.31 6.60 3.75
CA GLU A 1 29.43 6.09 4.81
C GLU A 1 28.41 5.16 4.16
N LYS A 2 28.46 3.86 4.44
CA LYS A 2 27.53 2.88 3.86
C LYS A 2 26.18 3.06 4.55
N GLY A 3 25.12 3.21 3.75
CA GLY A 3 23.80 3.71 4.15
C GLY A 3 23.22 3.05 5.40
N LYS A 4 22.65 3.87 6.28
CA LYS A 4 21.84 3.42 7.41
C LYS A 4 20.68 2.58 6.87
N THR A 5 20.53 1.36 7.37
CA THR A 5 19.38 0.50 7.08
C THR A 5 18.13 1.12 7.70
N CYS A 6 17.06 1.29 6.92
CA CYS A 6 15.78 1.80 7.39
C CYS A 6 14.87 0.62 7.73
N ASP A 7 14.84 0.23 9.00
CA ASP A 7 14.06 -0.93 9.46
C ASP A 7 12.56 -0.70 9.24
N ILE A 8 12.07 0.53 9.46
CA ILE A 8 10.69 0.94 9.20
C ILE A 8 10.28 0.66 7.75
N LEU A 9 11.15 1.00 6.80
CA LEU A 9 10.88 0.77 5.38
C LEU A 9 10.82 -0.72 5.05
N LYS A 10 11.74 -1.50 5.60
CA LYS A 10 11.78 -2.95 5.40
C LYS A 10 10.51 -3.61 5.94
N ASP A 11 10.12 -3.28 7.17
CA ASP A 11 8.93 -3.81 7.82
C ASP A 11 7.64 -3.40 7.07
N ALA A 12 7.60 -2.18 6.54
CA ALA A 12 6.50 -1.72 5.71
C ALA A 12 6.40 -2.50 4.40
N ILE A 13 7.52 -2.73 3.70
CA ILE A 13 7.55 -3.55 2.48
C ILE A 13 7.05 -4.97 2.78
N ASP A 14 7.54 -5.59 3.86
CA ASP A 14 7.11 -6.93 4.25
C ASP A 14 5.62 -6.99 4.60
N ARG A 15 5.07 -5.95 5.24
CA ARG A 15 3.64 -5.81 5.52
C ARG A 15 2.83 -5.74 4.23
N TYR A 16 3.16 -4.81 3.33
CA TYR A 16 2.39 -4.60 2.11
C TYR A 16 2.50 -5.76 1.12
N MET A 17 3.66 -6.42 1.06
CA MET A 17 3.82 -7.65 0.30
C MET A 17 2.88 -8.75 0.80
N LYS A 18 2.64 -8.86 2.10
CA LYS A 18 1.65 -9.82 2.65
C LYS A 18 0.23 -9.44 2.23
N VAL A 19 -0.13 -8.16 2.23
CA VAL A 19 -1.45 -7.68 1.78
C VAL A 19 -1.68 -8.06 0.31
N LEU A 20 -0.74 -7.74 -0.57
CA LEU A 20 -0.83 -8.06 -2.00
C LEU A 20 -0.86 -9.57 -2.26
N ARG A 21 -0.06 -10.36 -1.52
CA ARG A 21 -0.09 -11.83 -1.62
C ARG A 21 -1.46 -12.38 -1.22
N ASN A 22 -2.08 -11.87 -0.17
CA ASN A 22 -3.42 -12.30 0.23
C ASN A 22 -4.46 -11.98 -0.86
N THR A 23 -4.39 -10.80 -1.47
CA THR A 23 -5.21 -10.41 -2.63
C THR A 23 -5.02 -11.40 -3.79
N TYR A 24 -3.78 -11.74 -4.13
CA TYR A 24 -3.47 -12.71 -5.17
C TYR A 24 -4.00 -14.12 -4.86
N LEU A 25 -3.84 -14.60 -3.62
CA LEU A 25 -4.33 -15.93 -3.21
C LEU A 25 -5.86 -16.06 -3.31
N ILE A 26 -6.60 -14.97 -3.08
CA ILE A 26 -8.05 -14.95 -3.29
C ILE A 26 -8.34 -15.20 -4.77
N VAL A 27 -7.72 -14.41 -5.66
CA VAL A 27 -7.91 -14.53 -7.11
C VAL A 27 -7.55 -15.92 -7.62
N GLU A 28 -6.42 -16.48 -7.18
CA GLU A 28 -5.97 -17.82 -7.55
C GLU A 28 -7.01 -18.89 -7.16
N LYS A 29 -7.59 -18.79 -5.97
CA LYS A 29 -8.63 -19.73 -5.50
C LYS A 29 -9.90 -19.65 -6.36
N TYR A 30 -10.31 -18.45 -6.76
CA TYR A 30 -11.49 -18.25 -7.62
C TYR A 30 -11.25 -18.74 -9.06
N SER A 31 -10.10 -18.43 -9.64
CA SER A 31 -9.71 -18.88 -10.99
C SER A 31 -9.70 -20.41 -11.11
N ARG A 32 -9.16 -21.13 -10.11
CA ARG A 32 -9.18 -22.60 -10.08
C ARG A 32 -10.61 -23.18 -9.99
N LYS A 33 -11.53 -22.48 -9.30
CA LYS A 33 -12.92 -22.92 -9.17
C LYS A 33 -13.68 -22.78 -10.50
N LEU A 34 -13.45 -21.70 -11.25
CA LEU A 34 -14.12 -21.45 -12.54
C LEU A 34 -13.51 -22.24 -13.70
N SER A 35 -12.20 -22.51 -13.71
CA SER A 35 -11.56 -23.39 -14.73
C SER A 35 -12.17 -24.81 -14.79
N ARG A 36 -12.94 -25.21 -13.77
CA ARG A 36 -13.70 -26.47 -13.77
C ARG A 36 -15.03 -26.41 -14.54
N HIS A 37 -15.45 -25.25 -15.07
CA HIS A 37 -16.80 -25.04 -15.63
C HIS A 37 -16.88 -24.35 -17.00
N GLY A 38 -15.79 -24.30 -17.78
CA GLY A 38 -15.85 -23.92 -19.21
C GLY A 38 -15.07 -22.66 -19.55
N SER A 39 -14.62 -22.61 -20.80
CA SER A 39 -13.67 -21.65 -21.38
C SER A 39 -14.29 -20.26 -21.58
N ASP A 40 -13.74 -19.26 -20.91
CA ASP A 40 -13.96 -17.87 -21.29
C ASP A 40 -13.00 -17.51 -22.42
N ALA A 41 -13.54 -16.93 -23.49
CA ALA A 41 -12.75 -16.33 -24.55
C ALA A 41 -11.98 -15.13 -23.98
N ASP A 42 -10.65 -15.14 -24.14
CA ASP A 42 -9.77 -14.01 -23.83
C ASP A 42 -10.20 -12.81 -24.70
N ASN A 43 -11.01 -11.92 -24.12
CA ASN A 43 -11.19 -10.59 -24.66
C ASN A 43 -9.92 -9.81 -24.33
N PHE A 44 -9.02 -9.70 -25.30
CA PHE A 44 -7.87 -8.81 -25.20
C PHE A 44 -8.38 -7.37 -25.07
N ASP A 45 -8.10 -6.73 -23.93
CA ASP A 45 -8.35 -5.30 -23.73
C ASP A 45 -7.23 -4.51 -24.42
N ASP A 46 -7.59 -3.71 -25.42
CA ASP A 46 -6.66 -2.83 -26.15
C ASP A 46 -5.95 -1.82 -25.22
N ASN A 47 -6.47 -1.58 -24.01
CA ASN A 47 -5.86 -0.70 -23.00
C ASN A 47 -4.80 -1.40 -22.14
N PHE A 48 -4.52 -2.69 -22.37
CA PHE A 48 -3.53 -3.42 -21.60
C PHE A 48 -2.10 -2.89 -21.87
N LYS A 49 -1.58 -2.09 -20.94
CA LYS A 49 -0.23 -1.48 -21.03
C LYS A 49 0.90 -2.44 -20.62
N GLY A 50 0.58 -3.67 -20.20
CA GLY A 50 1.53 -4.67 -19.73
C GLY A 50 1.43 -4.97 -18.23
N THR A 51 2.22 -5.95 -17.79
CA THR A 51 2.26 -6.38 -16.38
C THR A 51 3.23 -5.53 -15.58
N LEU A 52 2.81 -5.09 -14.39
CA LEU A 52 3.67 -4.44 -13.39
C LEU A 52 4.83 -5.38 -13.00
N GLN A 53 6.07 -4.87 -13.06
CA GLN A 53 7.27 -5.65 -12.77
C GLN A 53 7.89 -5.30 -11.43
N GLU A 54 8.00 -4.01 -11.14
CA GLU A 54 8.66 -3.53 -9.93
C GLU A 54 8.09 -2.18 -9.48
N LEU A 55 8.24 -1.92 -8.18
CA LEU A 55 8.05 -0.61 -7.56
C LEU A 55 9.41 -0.15 -7.03
N GLN A 56 9.95 0.92 -7.61
CA GLN A 56 11.16 1.58 -7.13
C GLN A 56 10.78 2.61 -6.07
N ILE A 57 11.38 2.52 -4.89
CA ILE A 57 11.13 3.43 -3.77
C ILE A 57 12.36 4.32 -3.59
N ASN A 58 12.18 5.62 -3.83
CA ASN A 58 13.22 6.61 -3.68
C ASN A 58 12.93 7.45 -2.42
N LEU A 59 13.79 7.28 -1.43
CA LEU A 59 13.78 8.05 -0.18
C LEU A 59 14.96 9.03 -0.20
N SER A 60 14.68 10.33 -0.24
CA SER A 60 15.72 11.36 -0.39
C SER A 60 16.46 11.68 0.92
N ALA A 61 15.75 11.75 2.05
CA ALA A 61 16.31 12.10 3.35
C ALA A 61 16.66 10.84 4.18
N PRO A 62 17.54 10.96 5.19
CA PRO A 62 17.83 9.84 6.08
C PRO A 62 16.56 9.36 6.81
N CYS A 63 16.46 8.04 6.98
CA CYS A 63 15.34 7.41 7.69
C CYS A 63 15.23 7.93 9.13
N GLU A 64 14.12 8.61 9.40
CA GLU A 64 13.74 9.09 10.73
C GLU A 64 13.23 7.94 11.61
N THR A 65 13.28 8.10 12.93
CA THR A 65 12.87 7.05 13.88
C THR A 65 11.48 7.28 14.48
N TYR A 66 11.13 8.54 14.78
CA TYR A 66 9.85 8.87 15.43
C TYR A 66 9.14 10.00 14.68
N PRO A 67 7.81 9.91 14.52
CA PRO A 67 7.03 10.95 13.85
C PRO A 67 6.95 12.21 14.71
N HIS A 68 6.79 13.36 14.06
CA HIS A 68 6.66 14.65 14.72
C HIS A 68 5.70 15.59 13.98
N LEU A 69 5.20 16.63 14.64
CA LEU A 69 4.09 17.47 14.13
C LEU A 69 4.32 18.10 12.74
N HIS A 70 5.57 18.40 12.39
CA HIS A 70 5.93 19.01 11.11
C HIS A 70 6.71 18.04 10.21
N MET A 71 6.45 16.74 10.35
CA MET A 71 7.08 15.73 9.50
C MET A 71 6.56 15.83 8.07
N ASP A 72 7.41 15.52 7.11
CA ASP A 72 7.00 15.54 5.71
C ASP A 72 6.31 14.22 5.34
N GLU A 73 5.02 14.32 5.00
CA GLU A 73 4.19 13.19 4.56
C GLU A 73 3.85 13.27 3.06
N LYS A 74 4.48 14.19 2.32
CA LYS A 74 4.27 14.35 0.88
C LYS A 74 4.91 13.18 0.11
N TYR A 75 4.22 12.72 -0.93
CA TYR A 75 4.79 11.74 -1.86
C TYR A 75 4.33 11.98 -3.30
N SER A 76 5.07 11.41 -4.24
CA SER A 76 4.65 11.27 -5.64
C SER A 76 4.74 9.80 -6.06
N LEU A 77 3.70 9.29 -6.70
CA LEU A 77 3.61 7.92 -7.18
C LEU A 77 3.29 7.94 -8.68
N ASP A 78 4.14 7.31 -9.48
CA ASP A 78 3.91 7.07 -10.90
C ASP A 78 3.76 5.57 -11.14
N VAL A 79 2.56 5.16 -11.55
CA VAL A 79 2.22 3.77 -11.81
C VAL A 79 2.36 3.47 -13.29
N ALA A 80 3.34 2.65 -13.61
CA ALA A 80 3.60 2.12 -14.93
C ALA A 80 4.15 0.69 -14.80
N LYS A 81 4.64 0.11 -15.90
CA LYS A 81 5.31 -1.21 -15.88
C LYS A 81 6.44 -1.27 -14.84
N VAL A 82 7.24 -0.21 -14.77
CA VAL A 82 8.17 0.08 -13.68
C VAL A 82 7.58 1.27 -12.94
N SER A 83 7.02 1.04 -11.75
CA SER A 83 6.39 2.08 -10.95
C SER A 83 7.41 2.76 -10.05
N ILE A 84 7.23 4.05 -9.77
CA ILE A 84 8.16 4.85 -8.98
C ILE A 84 7.40 5.56 -7.86
N LEU A 85 7.84 5.36 -6.62
CA LEU A 85 7.40 6.09 -5.44
C LEU A 85 8.54 6.97 -4.93
N ASN A 86 8.37 8.29 -5.00
CA ASN A 86 9.33 9.25 -4.45
C ASN A 86 8.74 9.95 -3.22
N SER A 87 9.57 10.12 -2.20
CA SER A 87 9.26 10.91 -1.01
C SER A 87 10.54 11.41 -0.36
N ASP A 88 10.49 12.60 0.22
CA ASP A 88 11.64 13.15 0.92
C ASP A 88 11.82 12.50 2.29
N SER A 89 10.74 12.15 3.00
CA SER A 89 10.80 11.45 4.30
C SER A 89 10.17 10.06 4.25
N ILE A 90 10.51 9.22 5.23
CA ILE A 90 9.96 7.88 5.41
C ILE A 90 8.44 7.92 5.63
N TRP A 91 7.91 8.98 6.25
CA TRP A 91 6.48 9.11 6.51
C TRP A 91 5.68 9.22 5.21
N GLY A 92 6.14 10.02 4.25
CA GLY A 92 5.56 10.10 2.92
C GLY A 92 5.66 8.78 2.15
N VAL A 93 6.76 8.02 2.30
CA VAL A 93 6.87 6.67 1.71
C VAL A 93 5.78 5.74 2.24
N LEU A 94 5.53 5.73 3.56
CA LEU A 94 4.46 4.92 4.15
C LEU A 94 3.08 5.30 3.59
N ARG A 95 2.78 6.61 3.48
CA ARG A 95 1.52 7.09 2.89
C ARG A 95 1.38 6.68 1.42
N GLY A 96 2.47 6.75 0.66
CA GLY A 96 2.50 6.36 -0.74
C GLY A 96 2.35 4.86 -0.97
N LEU A 97 2.92 4.03 -0.10
CA LEU A 97 2.75 2.57 -0.14
C LEU A 97 1.29 2.17 0.11
N GLU A 98 0.62 2.81 1.07
CA GLU A 98 -0.81 2.59 1.30
C GLU A 98 -1.61 2.91 0.03
N SER A 99 -1.38 4.10 -0.56
CA SER A 99 -2.05 4.51 -1.78
C SER A 99 -1.77 3.57 -2.95
N PHE A 100 -0.54 3.08 -3.09
CA PHE A 100 -0.18 2.12 -4.14
C PHE A 100 -0.95 0.80 -4.01
N VAL A 101 -1.07 0.25 -2.79
CA VAL A 101 -1.81 -0.99 -2.56
C VAL A 101 -3.31 -0.82 -2.80
N GLN A 102 -3.87 0.35 -2.51
CA GLN A 102 -5.27 0.67 -2.79
C GLN A 102 -5.61 0.75 -4.30
N LEU A 103 -4.61 0.91 -5.18
CA LEU A 103 -4.84 0.95 -6.63
C LEU A 103 -5.08 -0.43 -7.25
N PHE A 104 -4.75 -1.53 -6.55
CA PHE A 104 -5.03 -2.87 -7.04
C PHE A 104 -6.50 -3.22 -6.83
N TYR A 105 -7.15 -3.67 -7.89
CA TYR A 105 -8.54 -4.12 -7.83
C TYR A 105 -8.71 -5.46 -8.55
N MET A 106 -9.68 -6.24 -8.09
CA MET A 106 -10.04 -7.52 -8.71
C MET A 106 -11.11 -7.27 -9.77
N ALA A 107 -10.94 -7.81 -10.98
CA ALA A 107 -11.96 -7.77 -12.03
C ALA A 107 -12.22 -9.17 -12.62
N ASP A 108 -13.04 -9.23 -13.67
CA ASP A 108 -13.44 -10.45 -14.37
C ASP A 108 -14.04 -11.54 -13.45
N GLY A 109 -14.83 -11.12 -12.47
CA GLY A 109 -15.39 -12.05 -11.49
C GLY A 109 -14.34 -12.65 -10.54
N TYR A 110 -13.38 -11.83 -10.11
CA TYR A 110 -12.27 -12.20 -9.21
C TYR A 110 -11.24 -13.16 -9.83
N LYS A 111 -11.06 -13.10 -11.15
CA LYS A 111 -10.08 -13.93 -11.89
C LYS A 111 -8.73 -13.25 -12.10
N ASN A 112 -8.75 -11.92 -12.16
CA ASN A 112 -7.58 -11.12 -12.44
C ASN A 112 -7.46 -9.98 -11.43
N VAL A 113 -6.22 -9.57 -11.16
CA VAL A 113 -5.91 -8.34 -10.42
C VAL A 113 -5.35 -7.34 -11.43
N PHE A 114 -5.94 -6.15 -11.48
CA PHE A 114 -5.52 -5.07 -12.34
C PHE A 114 -5.09 -3.85 -11.53
N ILE A 115 -4.32 -3.00 -12.20
CA ILE A 115 -3.91 -1.69 -11.72
C ILE A 115 -3.83 -0.74 -12.91
N ASN A 116 -4.36 0.47 -12.77
CA ASN A 116 -4.36 1.46 -13.83
C ASN A 116 -3.09 2.30 -13.79
N ALA A 117 -2.52 2.59 -14.97
CA ALA A 117 -1.42 3.54 -15.08
C ALA A 117 -1.88 4.94 -14.66
N THR A 118 -1.31 5.44 -13.57
CA THR A 118 -1.82 6.61 -12.84
C THR A 118 -0.66 7.40 -12.26
N GLN A 119 -0.74 8.73 -12.29
CA GLN A 119 0.19 9.62 -11.61
C GLN A 119 -0.52 10.30 -10.44
N ILE A 120 0.08 10.23 -9.25
CA ILE A 120 -0.46 10.78 -8.00
C ILE A 120 0.59 11.66 -7.36
N GLN A 121 0.19 12.85 -6.93
CA GLN A 121 0.94 13.71 -6.02
C GLN A 121 0.01 14.03 -4.86
N ASP A 122 0.43 13.72 -3.64
CA ASP A 122 -0.44 13.83 -2.47
C ASP A 122 0.34 14.33 -1.26
N PHE A 123 -0.38 15.03 -0.38
CA PHE A 123 0.11 15.57 0.89
C PHE A 123 -1.07 15.91 1.81
N PRO A 124 -0.90 15.80 3.14
CA PRO A 124 -1.98 16.10 4.06
C PRO A 124 -2.24 17.61 4.17
N LYS A 125 -3.52 18.00 4.14
CA LYS A 125 -3.93 19.40 4.42
C LYS A 125 -3.66 19.81 5.87
N TYR A 126 -3.81 18.88 6.81
CA TYR A 126 -3.60 19.10 8.24
C TYR A 126 -2.63 18.07 8.79
N THR A 127 -1.66 18.52 9.57
CA THR A 127 -0.57 17.66 10.07
C THR A 127 -1.00 16.78 11.24
N HIS A 128 -1.95 17.20 12.07
CA HIS A 128 -2.46 16.41 13.19
C HIS A 128 -3.78 15.72 12.84
N ARG A 129 -3.78 14.39 12.80
CA ARG A 129 -4.95 13.55 12.47
C ARG A 129 -5.05 12.42 13.50
N GLY A 130 -5.76 12.67 14.59
CA GLY A 130 -5.77 11.78 15.76
C GLY A 130 -7.08 11.01 15.95
N LEU A 131 -7.00 9.87 16.64
CA LEU A 131 -8.12 9.14 17.21
C LEU A 131 -7.94 9.05 18.72
N LEU A 132 -8.93 9.53 19.50
CA LEU A 132 -8.90 9.41 20.95
C LEU A 132 -9.47 8.05 21.36
N VAL A 133 -8.68 7.27 22.11
CA VAL A 133 -9.09 5.98 22.66
C VAL A 133 -9.05 6.04 24.19
N ASP A 134 -10.21 5.89 24.83
CA ASP A 134 -10.34 5.87 26.30
C ASP A 134 -10.23 4.42 26.82
N THR A 135 -9.08 4.09 27.42
CA THR A 135 -8.81 2.79 28.03
C THR A 135 -9.11 2.75 29.54
N SER A 136 -9.69 3.82 30.11
CA SER A 136 -10.03 3.91 31.54
C SER A 136 -11.43 3.36 31.81
N ARG A 137 -12.43 3.71 31.00
CA ARG A 137 -13.81 3.25 31.21
C ARG A 137 -13.96 1.75 31.00
N HIS A 138 -13.31 1.24 29.96
CA HIS A 138 -13.25 -0.18 29.63
C HIS A 138 -11.83 -0.53 29.18
N TYR A 139 -11.34 -1.67 29.64
CA TYR A 139 -10.04 -2.17 29.21
C TYR A 139 -10.09 -2.60 27.74
N ILE A 140 -9.17 -2.06 26.95
CA ILE A 140 -8.94 -2.46 25.55
C ILE A 140 -7.62 -3.22 25.52
N THR A 141 -7.66 -4.45 25.02
CA THR A 141 -6.47 -5.30 24.96
C THR A 141 -5.43 -4.73 23.99
N VAL A 142 -4.15 -4.96 24.26
CA VAL A 142 -3.05 -4.53 23.38
C VAL A 142 -3.23 -5.01 21.93
N PRO A 143 -3.61 -6.28 21.64
CA PRO A 143 -3.86 -6.70 20.26
C PRO A 143 -4.97 -5.90 19.55
N THR A 144 -6.00 -5.46 20.27
CA THR A 144 -7.06 -4.61 19.71
C THR A 144 -6.56 -3.20 19.42
N LEU A 145 -5.71 -2.64 20.30
CA LEU A 145 -5.06 -1.35 20.05
C LEU A 145 -4.13 -1.42 18.84
N LEU A 146 -3.34 -2.48 18.69
CA LEU A 146 -2.48 -2.67 17.52
C LEU A 146 -3.29 -2.76 16.22
N LYS A 147 -4.40 -3.51 16.21
CA LYS A 147 -5.32 -3.53 15.06
C LYS A 147 -5.93 -2.15 14.76
N THR A 148 -6.17 -1.35 15.79
CA THR A 148 -6.65 0.03 15.62
C THR A 148 -5.58 0.89 14.97
N LEU A 149 -4.31 0.73 15.34
CA LEU A 149 -3.19 1.40 14.69
C LEU A 149 -3.03 0.97 13.23
N ASP A 150 -3.19 -0.31 12.91
CA ASP A 150 -3.20 -0.79 11.52
C ASP A 150 -4.33 -0.10 10.72
N ALA A 151 -5.53 0.02 11.31
CA ALA A 151 -6.64 0.71 10.68
C ALA A 151 -6.39 2.23 10.52
N MET A 152 -5.76 2.87 11.50
CA MET A 152 -5.35 4.28 11.41
C MET A 152 -4.36 4.49 10.26
N GLU A 153 -3.44 3.55 10.06
CA GLU A 153 -2.45 3.60 8.99
C GLU A 153 -3.09 3.53 7.60
N MET A 154 -4.05 2.62 7.40
CA MET A 154 -4.84 2.52 6.17
C MET A 154 -5.63 3.81 5.85
N ASN A 155 -6.00 4.56 6.89
CA ASN A 155 -6.71 5.84 6.78
C ASN A 155 -5.77 7.06 6.78
N LYS A 156 -4.44 6.84 6.72
CA LYS A 156 -3.42 7.90 6.73
C LYS A 156 -3.52 8.85 7.93
N MET A 157 -3.95 8.35 9.09
CA MET A 157 -3.99 9.11 10.35
C MET A 157 -2.58 9.28 10.92
#